data_AF-A0A2D5ILJ8-F1
#
_entry.id   AF-A0A2D5ILJ8-F1
#
_cell.length_a   1.000
_cell.length_b   1.000
_cell.length_c   1.000
_cell.angle_alpha   90.00
_cell.angle_beta   90.00
_cell.angle_gamma   90.00
#
_symmetry.space_group_name_H-M   'P 1'
#
loop_
_entity.id
_entity.type
_entity.pdbx_description
1 polymer ?
#
loop_
_entity_poly.entity_id
_entity_poly.type
_entity_poly.pdbx_seq_one_letter_code
_entity_poly.pdbx_strand_id
1 'polypeptide(L)'
;MASSPRIPLTSALIGALVRITVVVVVIGGMLIAGLTWWTMDRERRLRAEIAAIETRMVAEIARRDAAIARLGRDRRIARLEVVERFEDPDGEGPRTSLLFIELDDAGREIARREMDVPGDVIYVDAWTARFPAESVASADDPFRDRTLVLLRRIYSDRMPPRDGIPIDTPGGVPDGYAGSDEARFEQAIWKRFWTLASDPEAADEAGIRVAQGEAVYKPMRPGESYELRVEAAGGMTLVPVLAQASATTRDP
;
A
#
# COMPACT_ATOMS: atom_id res chain seq x y z
N MET A 1 -9.97 98.98 -28.18
CA MET A 1 -10.48 98.45 -29.46
C MET A 1 -9.46 97.46 -29.98
N ALA A 2 -9.75 96.15 -29.93
CA ALA A 2 -8.93 95.12 -30.57
C ALA A 2 -9.82 93.93 -30.95
N SER A 3 -9.91 93.67 -32.25
CA SER A 3 -10.74 92.69 -32.93
C SER A 3 -10.09 91.31 -32.99
N SER A 4 -10.85 90.23 -32.76
CA SER A 4 -10.41 88.85 -33.04
C SER A 4 -11.00 88.31 -34.36
N PRO A 5 -10.23 87.59 -35.20
CA PRO A 5 -10.73 86.96 -36.42
C PRO A 5 -11.29 85.54 -36.16
N ARG A 6 -12.25 85.09 -36.98
CA ARG A 6 -12.85 83.72 -36.95
C ARG A 6 -12.44 82.93 -38.20
N ILE A 7 -12.04 81.66 -38.05
CA ILE A 7 -11.61 80.72 -39.10
C ILE A 7 -12.82 79.85 -39.57
N PRO A 8 -12.96 79.47 -40.87
CA PRO A 8 -14.13 78.77 -41.42
C PRO A 8 -14.20 77.25 -41.12
N LEU A 9 -15.43 76.76 -40.93
CA LEU A 9 -15.82 75.52 -40.24
C LEU A 9 -15.48 74.17 -40.93
N THR A 10 -15.19 74.12 -42.22
CA THR A 10 -15.20 72.86 -43.00
C THR A 10 -13.89 72.06 -42.94
N SER A 11 -12.73 72.72 -42.94
CA SER A 11 -11.43 72.07 -42.74
C SER A 11 -11.24 71.57 -41.31
N ALA A 12 -11.86 72.27 -40.36
CA ALA A 12 -11.90 71.87 -38.95
C ALA A 12 -12.66 70.53 -38.75
N LEU A 13 -13.72 70.28 -39.52
CA LEU A 13 -14.53 69.07 -39.39
C LEU A 13 -13.80 67.80 -39.88
N ILE A 14 -13.12 67.88 -41.04
CA ILE A 14 -12.36 66.75 -41.61
C ILE A 14 -11.15 66.41 -40.72
N GLY A 15 -10.44 67.44 -40.24
CA GLY A 15 -9.34 67.26 -39.29
C GLY A 15 -9.80 66.63 -37.97
N ALA A 16 -11.01 66.94 -37.50
CA ALA A 16 -11.60 66.32 -36.32
C ALA A 16 -11.92 64.84 -36.54
N LEU A 17 -12.49 64.47 -37.69
CA LEU A 17 -12.86 63.08 -38.00
C LEU A 17 -11.64 62.15 -38.06
N VAL A 18 -10.57 62.61 -38.73
CA VAL A 18 -9.30 61.84 -38.83
C VAL A 18 -8.67 61.65 -37.46
N ARG A 19 -8.68 62.69 -36.61
CA ARG A 19 -8.16 62.60 -35.23
C ARG A 19 -8.92 61.60 -34.38
N ILE A 20 -10.26 61.57 -34.48
CA ILE A 20 -11.09 60.60 -33.74
C ILE A 20 -10.75 59.17 -34.18
N THR A 21 -10.64 58.90 -35.48
CA THR A 21 -10.29 57.56 -35.98
C THR A 21 -8.92 57.10 -35.49
N VAL A 22 -7.91 57.98 -35.54
CA VAL A 22 -6.57 57.66 -35.02
C VAL A 22 -6.62 57.36 -33.52
N VAL A 23 -7.35 58.16 -32.75
CA VAL A 23 -7.50 57.94 -31.30
C VAL A 23 -8.20 56.61 -31.02
N VAL A 24 -9.26 56.26 -31.75
CA VAL A 24 -9.97 54.98 -31.58
C VAL A 24 -9.08 53.79 -31.90
N VAL A 25 -8.26 53.86 -32.97
CA VAL A 25 -7.33 52.78 -33.33
C VAL A 25 -6.23 52.61 -32.28
N VAL A 26 -5.68 53.71 -31.76
CA VAL A 26 -4.66 53.67 -30.71
C VAL A 26 -5.23 53.09 -29.41
N ILE A 27 -6.43 53.53 -29.00
CA ILE A 27 -7.10 53.01 -27.81
C ILE A 27 -7.45 51.53 -28.00
N GLY A 28 -7.97 51.13 -29.16
CA GLY A 28 -8.28 49.74 -29.48
C GLY A 28 -7.03 48.85 -29.45
N GLY A 29 -5.93 49.30 -30.04
CA GLY A 29 -4.65 48.60 -30.00
C GLY A 29 -4.09 48.47 -28.58
N MET A 30 -4.17 49.53 -27.76
CA MET A 30 -3.77 49.48 -26.36
C MET A 30 -4.64 48.53 -25.53
N LEU A 31 -5.96 48.51 -25.77
CA LEU A 31 -6.87 47.61 -25.08
C LEU A 31 -6.57 46.15 -25.44
N ILE A 32 -6.35 45.84 -26.72
CA ILE A 32 -5.99 44.49 -27.17
C ILE A 32 -4.64 44.07 -26.59
N ALA A 33 -3.62 44.92 -26.66
CA ALA A 33 -2.30 44.64 -26.09
C ALA A 33 -2.35 44.46 -24.57
N GLY A 34 -3.16 45.26 -23.86
CA GLY A 34 -3.39 45.10 -22.43
C GLY A 34 -4.10 43.80 -22.09
N LEU A 35 -5.11 43.40 -22.87
CA LEU A 35 -5.84 42.15 -22.67
C LEU A 35 -4.95 40.94 -22.92
N THR A 36 -4.19 40.93 -24.01
CA THR A 36 -3.27 39.82 -24.35
C THR A 36 -2.13 39.70 -23.34
N TRP A 37 -1.60 40.84 -22.87
CA TRP A 37 -0.60 40.85 -21.81
C TRP A 37 -1.16 40.32 -20.49
N TRP A 38 -2.37 40.73 -20.12
CA TRP A 38 -3.04 40.28 -18.89
C TRP A 38 -3.44 38.80 -18.92
N THR A 39 -3.89 38.27 -20.07
CA THR A 39 -4.17 36.83 -20.21
C THR A 39 -2.89 36.01 -20.19
N MET A 40 -1.83 36.48 -20.85
CA MET A 40 -0.55 35.78 -20.91
C MET A 40 0.20 35.79 -19.58
N ASP A 41 0.07 36.85 -18.76
CA ASP A 41 0.63 36.89 -17.40
C ASP A 41 -0.07 35.88 -16.47
N ARG A 42 -1.40 35.73 -16.60
CA ARG A 42 -2.15 34.73 -15.82
C ARG A 42 -1.75 33.29 -16.16
N GLU A 43 -1.61 32.97 -17.44
CA GLU A 43 -1.21 31.62 -17.86
C GLU A 43 0.18 31.24 -17.33
N ARG A 44 1.11 32.20 -17.32
CA ARG A 44 2.46 31.98 -16.78
C ARG A 44 2.44 31.67 -15.28
N ARG A 45 1.61 32.39 -14.50
CA ARG A 45 1.46 32.14 -13.05
C ARG A 45 0.84 30.78 -12.78
N LEU A 46 -0.23 30.42 -13.50
CA LEU A 46 -0.90 29.13 -13.34
C LEU A 46 0.01 27.96 -13.71
N ARG A 47 0.79 28.07 -14.79
CA ARG A 47 1.77 27.03 -15.17
C ARG A 47 2.89 26.88 -14.14
N ALA A 48 3.35 27.98 -13.56
CA ALA A 48 4.35 27.94 -12.50
C ALA A 48 3.81 27.27 -11.23
N GLU A 49 2.55 27.54 -10.87
CA GLU A 49 1.87 26.91 -9.75
C GLU A 49 1.64 25.41 -9.98
N ILE A 50 1.17 25.01 -11.16
CA ILE A 50 1.00 23.59 -11.53
C ILE A 50 2.34 22.87 -11.48
N ALA A 51 3.41 23.43 -12.07
CA ALA A 51 4.73 22.81 -12.05
C ALA A 51 5.28 22.67 -10.62
N ALA A 52 5.02 23.66 -9.74
CA ALA A 52 5.39 23.59 -8.33
C ALA A 52 4.58 22.53 -7.57
N ILE A 53 3.28 22.40 -7.86
CA ILE A 53 2.41 21.37 -7.29
C ILE A 53 2.85 19.97 -7.75
N GLU A 54 3.11 19.78 -9.04
CA GLU A 54 3.60 18.51 -9.60
C GLU A 54 4.93 18.12 -8.97
N THR A 55 5.88 19.06 -8.85
CA THR A 55 7.18 18.81 -8.21
C THR A 55 7.00 18.42 -6.74
N ARG A 56 6.09 19.10 -6.02
CA ARG A 56 5.75 18.78 -4.63
C ARG A 56 5.12 17.40 -4.51
N MET A 57 4.19 17.04 -5.40
CA MET A 57 3.55 15.72 -5.43
C MET A 57 4.55 14.61 -5.71
N VAL A 58 5.43 14.80 -6.71
CA VAL A 58 6.49 13.83 -7.04
C VAL A 58 7.47 13.67 -5.88
N ALA A 59 7.87 14.77 -5.22
CA ALA A 59 8.72 14.70 -4.03
C ALA A 59 8.03 14.03 -2.84
N GLU A 60 6.73 14.24 -2.65
CA GLU A 60 5.92 13.60 -1.62
C GLU A 60 5.78 12.09 -1.90
N ILE A 61 5.51 11.70 -3.14
CA ILE A 61 5.46 10.29 -3.57
C ILE A 61 6.83 9.65 -3.37
N ALA A 62 7.91 10.26 -3.86
CA ALA A 62 9.26 9.73 -3.69
C ALA A 62 9.67 9.64 -2.21
N ARG A 63 9.25 10.59 -1.37
CA ARG A 63 9.46 10.52 0.09
C ARG A 63 8.66 9.38 0.71
N ARG A 64 7.40 9.19 0.31
CA ARG A 64 6.57 8.06 0.77
C ARG A 64 7.15 6.73 0.31
N ASP A 65 7.55 6.60 -0.95
CA ASP A 65 8.16 5.40 -1.51
C ASP A 65 9.52 5.11 -0.87
N ALA A 66 10.35 6.12 -0.63
CA ALA A 66 11.61 5.97 0.07
C ALA A 66 11.41 5.69 1.57
N ALA A 67 10.35 6.22 2.18
CA ALA A 67 9.94 5.86 3.54
C ALA A 67 9.51 4.40 3.56
N ILE A 68 8.62 3.96 2.67
CA ILE A 68 8.19 2.55 2.50
C ILE A 68 9.40 1.63 2.27
N ALA A 69 10.33 2.00 1.37
CA ALA A 69 11.53 1.22 1.09
C ALA A 69 12.52 1.14 2.27
N ARG A 70 12.46 2.11 3.20
CA ARG A 70 13.31 2.20 4.40
C ARG A 70 12.64 1.69 5.67
N LEU A 71 11.30 1.64 5.70
CA LEU A 71 10.42 1.35 6.83
C LEU A 71 9.62 0.05 6.65
N GLY A 72 10.30 -1.01 6.21
CA GLY A 72 9.67 -2.32 6.16
C GLY A 72 10.10 -3.12 4.96
N ARG A 73 11.03 -4.05 5.15
CA ARG A 73 11.14 -5.16 4.20
C ARG A 73 9.87 -5.98 4.35
N ASP A 74 9.03 -6.03 3.31
CA ASP A 74 7.98 -7.03 3.19
C ASP A 74 8.59 -8.40 3.51
N ARG A 75 8.15 -8.98 4.63
CA ARG A 75 8.68 -10.26 5.06
C ARG A 75 7.83 -11.37 4.48
N ARG A 76 8.45 -12.26 3.72
CA ARG A 76 7.85 -13.52 3.28
C ARG A 76 7.92 -14.50 4.45
N ILE A 77 6.76 -14.90 4.95
CA ILE A 77 6.68 -15.78 6.12
C ILE A 77 6.21 -17.20 5.76
N ALA A 78 5.52 -17.35 4.61
CA ALA A 78 5.15 -18.66 4.10
C ALA A 78 4.92 -18.64 2.58
N ARG A 79 4.91 -19.83 1.99
CA ARG A 79 4.45 -20.11 0.62
C ARG A 79 3.36 -21.16 0.68
N LEU A 80 2.32 -20.96 -0.12
CA LEU A 80 1.23 -21.91 -0.32
C LEU A 80 1.24 -22.34 -1.79
N GLU A 81 1.36 -23.63 -2.05
CA GLU A 81 1.31 -24.19 -3.41
C GLU A 81 0.05 -25.04 -3.54
N VAL A 82 -0.75 -24.77 -4.58
CA VAL A 82 -1.96 -25.54 -4.88
C VAL A 82 -1.56 -26.69 -5.80
N VAL A 83 -1.44 -27.89 -5.24
CA VAL A 83 -0.87 -29.05 -5.93
C VAL A 83 -1.88 -29.60 -6.93
N GLU A 84 -2.98 -30.12 -6.41
CA GLU A 84 -4.01 -30.75 -7.24
C GLU A 84 -5.36 -30.71 -6.56
N ARG A 85 -6.41 -30.94 -7.35
CA ARG A 85 -7.79 -31.03 -6.87
C ARG A 85 -8.35 -32.38 -7.25
N PHE A 86 -8.99 -33.04 -6.31
CA PHE A 86 -9.59 -34.36 -6.46
C PHE A 86 -11.01 -34.38 -5.91
N GLU A 87 -11.83 -35.30 -6.40
CA GLU A 87 -13.16 -35.54 -5.84
C GLU A 87 -13.00 -36.33 -4.53
N ASP A 88 -13.73 -35.92 -3.49
CA ASP A 88 -13.73 -36.65 -2.23
C ASP A 88 -14.39 -38.03 -2.44
N PRO A 89 -13.71 -39.15 -2.10
CA PRO A 89 -14.30 -40.48 -2.18
C PRO A 89 -15.58 -40.63 -1.35
N ASP A 90 -15.75 -39.83 -0.29
CA ASP A 90 -16.91 -39.86 0.60
C ASP A 90 -18.09 -39.00 0.08
N GLY A 91 -17.94 -38.36 -1.08
CA GLY A 91 -19.01 -37.59 -1.73
C GLY A 91 -19.25 -36.20 -1.15
N GLU A 92 -18.36 -35.71 -0.28
CA GLU A 92 -18.49 -34.39 0.39
C GLU A 92 -18.09 -33.19 -0.50
N GLY A 93 -17.69 -33.44 -1.75
CA GLY A 93 -17.35 -32.43 -2.76
C GLY A 93 -15.86 -32.45 -3.16
N PRO A 94 -15.37 -31.50 -3.96
CA PRO A 94 -13.97 -31.46 -4.33
C PRO A 94 -13.08 -31.07 -3.13
N ARG A 95 -11.97 -31.80 -2.95
CA ARG A 95 -10.87 -31.45 -2.06
C ARG A 95 -9.69 -30.95 -2.87
N THR A 96 -8.94 -30.02 -2.29
CA THR A 96 -7.72 -29.49 -2.89
C THR A 96 -6.54 -29.80 -1.98
N SER A 97 -5.51 -30.42 -2.55
CA SER A 97 -4.25 -30.68 -1.88
C SER A 97 -3.35 -29.45 -1.98
N LEU A 98 -2.81 -29.05 -0.84
CA LEU A 98 -1.99 -27.86 -0.68
C LEU A 98 -0.67 -28.24 -0.04
N LEU A 99 0.42 -27.64 -0.52
CA LEU A 99 1.71 -27.67 0.16
C LEU A 99 1.94 -26.31 0.81
N PHE A 100 1.94 -26.29 2.14
CA PHE A 100 2.24 -25.12 2.95
C PHE A 100 3.69 -25.17 3.43
N ILE A 101 4.47 -24.13 3.11
CA ILE A 101 5.90 -24.04 3.38
C ILE A 101 6.15 -22.78 4.21
N GLU A 102 6.63 -22.94 5.42
CA GLU A 102 7.00 -21.80 6.27
C GLU A 102 8.42 -21.35 5.96
N LEU A 103 8.65 -20.04 6.02
CA LEU A 103 9.92 -19.42 5.65
C LEU A 103 10.51 -18.63 6.82
N ASP A 104 11.83 -18.68 6.99
CA ASP A 104 12.56 -17.79 7.90
C ASP A 104 12.78 -16.40 7.29
N ASP A 105 13.38 -15.49 8.08
CA ASP A 105 13.72 -14.13 7.66
C ASP A 105 14.68 -14.07 6.44
N ALA A 106 15.44 -15.13 6.18
CA ALA A 106 16.31 -15.26 5.02
C ALA A 106 15.58 -15.89 3.80
N GLY A 107 14.31 -16.25 3.94
CA GLY A 107 13.51 -16.92 2.91
C GLY A 107 13.82 -18.41 2.76
N ARG A 108 14.47 -19.03 3.74
CA ARG A 108 14.75 -20.47 3.77
C ARG A 108 13.57 -21.21 4.38
N GLU A 109 13.30 -22.39 3.87
CA GLU A 109 12.21 -23.23 4.37
C GLU A 109 12.53 -23.77 5.77
N ILE A 110 11.63 -23.52 6.72
CA ILE A 110 11.76 -24.03 8.11
C ILE A 110 10.87 -25.25 8.34
N ALA A 111 9.72 -25.30 7.70
CA ALA A 111 8.76 -26.39 7.79
C ALA A 111 7.98 -26.52 6.49
N ARG A 112 7.53 -27.73 6.20
CA ARG A 112 6.64 -28.03 5.07
C ARG A 112 5.55 -29.00 5.51
N ARG A 113 4.32 -28.74 5.09
CA ARG A 113 3.14 -29.54 5.44
C ARG A 113 2.23 -29.67 4.24
N GLU A 114 1.92 -30.91 3.88
CA GLU A 114 0.86 -31.21 2.94
C GLU A 114 -0.48 -31.23 3.69
N MET A 115 -1.52 -30.69 3.08
CA MET A 115 -2.85 -30.66 3.65
C MET A 115 -3.94 -30.71 2.59
N ASP A 116 -5.01 -31.44 2.89
CA ASP A 116 -6.18 -31.50 2.03
C ASP A 116 -7.34 -30.73 2.63
N VAL A 117 -7.79 -29.70 1.93
CA VAL A 117 -8.89 -28.85 2.36
C VAL A 117 -10.07 -28.95 1.39
N PRO A 118 -11.32 -29.00 1.87
CA PRO A 118 -12.49 -28.99 0.99
C PRO A 118 -12.69 -27.58 0.40
N GLY A 119 -13.39 -27.48 -0.72
CA GLY A 119 -13.81 -26.17 -1.27
C GLY A 119 -12.83 -25.52 -2.22
N ASP A 120 -13.04 -24.22 -2.45
CA ASP A 120 -12.45 -23.48 -3.58
C ASP A 120 -11.62 -22.28 -3.13
N VAL A 121 -11.83 -21.78 -1.91
CA VAL A 121 -11.14 -20.60 -1.38
C VAL A 121 -10.40 -20.98 -0.10
N ILE A 122 -9.10 -20.69 -0.06
CA ILE A 122 -8.28 -20.86 1.14
C ILE A 122 -8.31 -19.59 1.98
N TYR A 123 -8.33 -19.76 3.29
CA TYR A 123 -8.17 -18.71 4.28
C TYR A 123 -6.97 -19.04 5.17
N VAL A 124 -6.09 -18.07 5.35
CA VAL A 124 -4.97 -18.14 6.31
C VAL A 124 -5.25 -17.15 7.42
N ASP A 125 -5.48 -17.64 8.64
CA ASP A 125 -5.79 -16.85 9.84
C ASP A 125 -4.56 -16.67 10.72
N ALA A 126 -4.35 -15.46 11.22
CA ALA A 126 -3.27 -15.12 12.11
C ALA A 126 -3.69 -14.10 13.17
N TRP A 127 -2.87 -14.03 14.21
CA TRP A 127 -2.82 -12.86 15.09
C TRP A 127 -1.72 -11.93 14.64
N THR A 128 -2.02 -10.64 14.62
CA THR A 128 -1.07 -9.59 14.24
C THR A 128 -0.93 -8.59 15.38
N ALA A 129 0.31 -8.18 15.67
CA ALA A 129 0.63 -7.10 16.59
C ALA A 129 1.57 -6.11 15.89
N ARG A 130 1.09 -4.90 15.66
CA ARG A 130 1.76 -3.86 14.88
C ARG A 130 2.39 -2.84 15.80
N PHE A 131 3.67 -2.59 15.62
CA PHE A 131 4.42 -1.60 16.39
C PHE A 131 4.47 -0.27 15.61
N PRO A 132 4.37 0.87 16.31
CA PRO A 132 4.49 2.19 15.71
C PRO A 132 5.93 2.48 15.28
N ALA A 133 6.09 3.25 14.20
CA ALA A 133 7.41 3.63 13.67
C ALA A 133 8.16 4.64 14.56
N GLU A 134 7.46 5.35 15.44
CA GLU A 134 7.96 6.55 16.14
C GLU A 134 7.98 6.47 17.66
N SER A 135 7.23 5.54 18.29
CA SER A 135 7.06 5.54 19.75
C SER A 135 7.71 4.37 20.50
N VAL A 136 8.56 3.57 19.85
CA VAL A 136 9.36 2.59 20.60
C VAL A 136 10.57 3.30 21.20
N ALA A 137 10.65 3.30 22.53
CA ALA A 137 11.55 4.10 23.34
C ALA A 137 13.01 3.60 23.28
N SER A 138 13.63 3.60 22.10
CA SER A 138 15.09 3.64 21.84
C SER A 138 15.32 3.46 20.34
N ALA A 139 16.28 4.18 19.76
CA ALA A 139 16.64 4.03 18.34
C ALA A 139 17.17 2.61 17.99
N ASP A 140 17.47 1.80 19.02
CA ASP A 140 18.05 0.46 18.95
C ASP A 140 17.04 -0.68 19.22
N ASP A 141 15.73 -0.40 19.29
CA ASP A 141 14.73 -1.46 19.53
C ASP A 141 14.51 -2.35 18.29
N PRO A 142 14.70 -3.69 18.40
CA PRO A 142 14.57 -4.61 17.28
C PRO A 142 13.15 -4.72 16.71
N PHE A 143 12.11 -4.26 17.41
CA PHE A 143 10.70 -4.33 16.99
C PHE A 143 10.14 -3.02 16.43
N ARG A 144 10.96 -1.96 16.38
CA ARG A 144 10.57 -0.69 15.78
C ARG A 144 10.10 -0.92 14.35
N ASP A 145 8.89 -0.42 14.04
CA ASP A 145 8.32 -0.50 12.70
C ASP A 145 8.22 -1.94 12.18
N ARG A 146 7.82 -2.87 13.06
CA ARG A 146 7.57 -4.26 12.71
C ARG A 146 6.12 -4.66 12.98
N THR A 147 5.69 -5.69 12.26
CA THR A 147 4.47 -6.43 12.57
C THR A 147 4.86 -7.85 12.95
N LEU A 148 4.52 -8.23 14.18
CA LEU A 148 4.61 -9.61 14.65
C LEU A 148 3.38 -10.37 14.17
N VAL A 149 3.59 -11.61 13.73
CA VAL A 149 2.54 -12.47 13.18
C VAL A 149 2.67 -13.86 13.78
N LEU A 150 1.54 -14.39 14.27
CA LEU A 150 1.41 -15.78 14.69
C LEU A 150 0.36 -16.46 13.80
N LEU A 151 0.79 -17.38 12.94
CA LEU A 151 -0.09 -18.08 12.02
C LEU A 151 -0.87 -19.13 12.78
N ARG A 152 -2.20 -19.00 12.83
CA ARG A 152 -3.01 -19.86 13.71
C ARG A 152 -3.48 -21.10 13.00
N ARG A 153 -4.08 -20.91 11.83
CA ARG A 153 -4.75 -21.99 11.11
C ARG A 153 -5.01 -21.66 9.65
N ILE A 154 -5.26 -22.72 8.91
CA ILE A 154 -5.77 -22.70 7.55
C ILE A 154 -7.16 -23.34 7.54
N TYR A 155 -8.09 -22.72 6.83
CA TYR A 155 -9.44 -23.26 6.61
C TYR A 155 -9.95 -22.81 5.24
N SER A 156 -11.16 -23.22 4.86
CA SER A 156 -11.72 -22.93 3.55
C SER A 156 -13.16 -22.42 3.62
N ASP A 157 -13.71 -22.03 2.48
CA ASP A 157 -15.12 -21.68 2.35
C ASP A 157 -16.07 -22.86 2.66
N ARG A 158 -15.56 -24.09 2.69
CA ARG A 158 -16.30 -25.31 3.06
C ARG A 158 -15.82 -25.96 4.36
N MET A 159 -14.96 -25.29 5.11
CA MET A 159 -14.45 -25.74 6.40
C MET A 159 -14.58 -24.59 7.39
N PRO A 160 -15.45 -24.69 8.41
CA PRO A 160 -15.61 -23.59 9.37
C PRO A 160 -14.30 -23.35 10.14
N PRO A 161 -13.98 -22.11 10.56
CA PRO A 161 -12.70 -21.78 11.19
C PRO A 161 -12.36 -22.62 12.44
N ARG A 162 -13.37 -23.10 13.18
CA ARG A 162 -13.18 -23.97 14.35
C ARG A 162 -12.59 -25.35 14.01
N ASP A 163 -12.81 -25.82 12.79
CA ASP A 163 -12.38 -27.13 12.28
C ASP A 163 -11.14 -26.96 11.35
N GLY A 164 -10.58 -25.74 11.29
CA GLY A 164 -9.39 -25.42 10.52
C GLY A 164 -8.14 -26.14 10.99
N ILE A 165 -7.24 -26.40 10.05
CA ILE A 165 -5.96 -27.07 10.27
C ILE A 165 -5.02 -26.10 11.00
N PRO A 166 -4.55 -26.41 12.22
CA PRO A 166 -3.67 -25.52 12.97
C PRO A 166 -2.28 -25.40 12.32
N ILE A 167 -1.76 -24.17 12.22
CA ILE A 167 -0.38 -23.90 11.81
C ILE A 167 0.50 -23.86 13.06
N ASP A 168 0.43 -22.76 13.82
CA ASP A 168 1.10 -22.56 15.10
C ASP A 168 0.10 -22.63 16.25
N THR A 169 0.58 -23.02 17.42
CA THR A 169 -0.23 -23.02 18.65
C THR A 169 0.14 -21.80 19.50
N PRO A 170 -0.82 -20.94 19.88
CA PRO A 170 -0.58 -19.87 20.85
C PRO A 170 0.02 -20.43 22.15
N GLY A 171 1.26 -20.05 22.44
CA GLY A 171 2.01 -20.51 23.61
C GLY A 171 2.94 -21.71 23.39
N GLY A 172 2.93 -22.34 22.20
CA GLY A 172 3.94 -23.32 21.79
C GLY A 172 5.13 -22.63 21.13
N VAL A 173 6.33 -22.81 21.67
CA VAL A 173 7.57 -22.40 21.01
C VAL A 173 7.95 -23.53 20.05
N PRO A 174 8.20 -23.29 18.75
CA PRO A 174 8.84 -24.30 17.90
C PRO A 174 10.16 -24.71 18.55
N ASP A 175 10.44 -26.01 18.69
CA ASP A 175 11.59 -26.54 19.45
C ASP A 175 12.98 -25.98 19.01
N GLY A 176 13.06 -25.25 17.89
CA GLY A 176 14.26 -24.56 17.42
C GLY A 176 14.43 -23.09 17.84
N TYR A 177 13.43 -22.44 18.47
CA TYR A 177 13.44 -21.01 18.85
C TYR A 177 13.44 -20.77 20.38
N ALA A 178 13.48 -21.83 21.19
CA ALA A 178 13.49 -21.73 22.63
C ALA A 178 14.83 -21.19 23.16
N GLY A 179 14.93 -19.87 23.36
CA GLY A 179 16.06 -19.31 24.11
C GLY A 179 16.30 -17.80 24.03
N SER A 180 15.91 -17.14 22.93
CA SER A 180 16.19 -15.70 22.76
C SER A 180 15.25 -14.81 23.59
N ASP A 181 15.72 -13.61 23.94
CA ASP A 181 14.90 -12.60 24.62
C ASP A 181 13.72 -12.16 23.74
N GLU A 182 13.91 -12.15 22.41
CA GLU A 182 12.88 -11.88 21.41
C GLU A 182 11.75 -12.92 21.46
N ALA A 183 12.08 -14.22 21.49
CA ALA A 183 11.08 -15.28 21.58
C ALA A 183 10.26 -15.21 22.89
N ARG A 184 10.88 -14.82 24.01
CA ARG A 184 10.17 -14.62 25.29
C ARG A 184 9.24 -13.41 25.22
N PHE A 185 9.67 -12.33 24.57
CA PHE A 185 8.85 -11.14 24.36
C PHE A 185 7.63 -11.44 23.49
N GLU A 186 7.81 -12.09 22.34
CA GLU A 186 6.72 -12.51 21.46
C GLU A 186 5.72 -13.41 22.20
N GLN A 187 6.21 -14.37 23.00
CA GLN A 187 5.35 -15.23 23.80
C GLN A 187 4.51 -14.45 24.83
N ALA A 188 5.07 -13.39 25.43
CA ALA A 188 4.34 -12.55 26.38
C ALA A 188 3.17 -11.82 25.70
N ILE A 189 3.37 -11.35 24.47
CA ILE A 189 2.33 -10.72 23.64
C ILE A 189 1.22 -11.73 23.35
N TRP A 190 1.56 -12.92 22.85
CA TRP A 190 0.56 -13.91 22.46
C TRP A 190 -0.26 -14.45 23.64
N LYS A 191 0.33 -14.56 24.85
CA LYS A 191 -0.40 -14.94 26.07
C LYS A 191 -1.45 -13.92 26.48
N ARG A 192 -1.22 -12.62 26.22
CA ARG A 192 -2.11 -11.52 26.59
C ARG A 192 -2.86 -10.95 25.38
N PHE A 193 -2.85 -11.65 24.24
CA PHE A 193 -3.25 -11.10 22.95
C PHE A 193 -4.61 -10.40 22.97
N TRP A 194 -5.64 -11.04 23.52
CA TRP A 194 -6.98 -10.46 23.55
C TRP A 194 -7.11 -9.26 24.51
N THR A 195 -6.32 -9.22 25.58
CA THR A 195 -6.20 -8.04 26.43
C THR A 195 -5.58 -6.91 25.63
N LEU A 196 -4.45 -7.15 24.97
CA LEU A 196 -3.76 -6.15 24.14
C LEU A 196 -4.61 -5.69 22.94
N ALA A 197 -5.49 -6.55 22.42
CA ALA A 197 -6.39 -6.22 21.32
C ALA A 197 -7.62 -5.39 21.75
N SER A 198 -7.99 -5.44 23.04
CA SER A 198 -9.24 -4.85 23.54
C SER A 198 -9.05 -3.68 24.50
N ASP A 199 -7.86 -3.57 25.10
CA ASP A 199 -7.50 -2.55 26.09
C ASP A 199 -6.41 -1.62 25.52
N PRO A 200 -6.74 -0.38 25.13
CA PRO A 200 -5.79 0.57 24.58
C PRO A 200 -4.65 0.93 25.53
N GLU A 201 -4.88 0.98 26.85
CA GLU A 201 -3.84 1.31 27.83
C GLU A 201 -2.82 0.17 27.91
N ALA A 202 -3.30 -1.07 28.02
CA ALA A 202 -2.43 -2.24 28.01
C ALA A 202 -1.64 -2.40 26.70
N ALA A 203 -2.23 -2.01 25.56
CA ALA A 203 -1.56 -2.00 24.26
C ALA A 203 -0.44 -0.95 24.21
N ASP A 204 -0.70 0.27 24.67
CA ASP A 204 0.27 1.37 24.71
C ASP A 204 1.45 1.05 25.64
N GLU A 205 1.17 0.49 26.83
CA GLU A 205 2.21 0.00 27.76
C GLU A 205 3.12 -1.07 27.12
N ALA A 206 2.57 -1.88 26.22
CA ALA A 206 3.33 -2.89 25.47
C ALA A 206 3.99 -2.34 24.19
N GLY A 207 3.84 -1.05 23.89
CA GLY A 207 4.34 -0.42 22.66
C GLY A 207 3.60 -0.87 21.39
N ILE A 208 2.41 -1.44 21.52
CA ILE A 208 1.62 -1.99 20.42
C ILE A 208 0.60 -0.95 19.97
N ARG A 209 0.65 -0.59 18.69
CA ARG A 209 -0.32 0.32 18.06
C ARG A 209 -1.64 -0.37 17.77
N VAL A 210 -1.59 -1.60 17.27
CA VAL A 210 -2.77 -2.41 16.91
C VAL A 210 -2.46 -3.89 17.17
N ALA A 211 -3.34 -4.57 17.90
CA ALA A 211 -3.38 -6.03 17.97
C ALA A 211 -4.74 -6.52 17.48
N GLN A 212 -4.77 -7.46 16.51
CA GLN A 212 -6.03 -7.97 15.95
C GLN A 212 -5.88 -9.33 15.26
N GLY A 213 -6.99 -10.06 15.18
CA GLY A 213 -7.10 -11.22 14.30
C GLY A 213 -7.22 -10.76 12.84
N GLU A 214 -6.51 -11.43 11.95
CA GLU A 214 -6.48 -11.09 10.53
C GLU A 214 -6.50 -12.38 9.70
N ALA A 215 -7.32 -12.40 8.65
CA ALA A 215 -7.39 -13.52 7.72
C ALA A 215 -7.32 -13.04 6.27
N VAL A 216 -6.46 -13.68 5.48
CA VAL A 216 -6.31 -13.43 4.05
C VAL A 216 -6.74 -14.65 3.25
N TYR A 217 -7.27 -14.42 2.05
CA TYR A 217 -7.86 -15.50 1.26
C TYR A 217 -7.60 -15.37 -0.24
N LYS A 218 -7.54 -16.53 -0.90
CA LYS A 218 -7.32 -16.69 -2.34
C LYS A 218 -8.06 -17.91 -2.89
N PRO A 219 -8.40 -17.93 -4.20
CA PRO A 219 -8.88 -19.15 -4.83
C PRO A 219 -7.78 -20.21 -4.88
N MET A 220 -8.14 -21.49 -4.79
CA MET A 220 -7.23 -22.62 -4.88
C MET A 220 -7.30 -23.28 -6.26
N ARG A 221 -6.68 -22.66 -7.27
CA ARG A 221 -6.62 -23.26 -8.61
C ARG A 221 -5.34 -24.11 -8.72
N PRO A 222 -5.44 -25.38 -9.16
CA PRO A 222 -4.27 -26.25 -9.31
C PRO A 222 -3.15 -25.58 -10.14
N GLY A 223 -1.91 -25.71 -9.66
CA GLY A 223 -0.72 -25.12 -10.27
C GLY A 223 -0.45 -23.66 -9.90
N GLU A 224 -1.32 -23.00 -9.14
CA GLU A 224 -1.04 -21.67 -8.58
C GLU A 224 -0.23 -21.77 -7.28
N SER A 225 0.68 -20.82 -7.08
CA SER A 225 1.40 -20.64 -5.82
C SER A 225 1.24 -19.22 -5.31
N TYR A 226 1.20 -19.06 -3.99
CA TYR A 226 1.04 -17.79 -3.30
C TYR A 226 2.13 -17.61 -2.25
N GLU A 227 2.71 -16.42 -2.17
CA GLU A 227 3.55 -15.99 -1.06
C GLU A 227 2.71 -15.25 -0.03
N LEU A 228 2.80 -15.67 1.23
CA LEU A 228 2.27 -14.94 2.36
C LEU A 228 3.30 -13.91 2.82
N ARG A 229 2.93 -12.63 2.72
CA ARG A 229 3.77 -11.49 3.04
C ARG A 229 3.18 -10.68 4.19
N VAL A 230 4.07 -10.13 5.01
CA VAL A 230 3.73 -9.20 6.10
C VAL A 230 4.40 -7.88 5.83
N GLU A 231 3.60 -6.83 5.75
CA GLU A 231 4.08 -5.46 5.62
C GLU A 231 4.32 -4.85 7.01
N ALA A 232 5.40 -4.10 7.18
CA ALA A 232 5.76 -3.48 8.47
C ALA A 232 4.64 -2.60 9.04
N ALA A 233 4.09 -1.71 8.21
CA ALA A 233 3.01 -0.80 8.59
C ALA A 233 1.60 -1.34 8.22
N GLY A 234 1.53 -2.46 7.50
CA GLY A 234 0.33 -2.99 6.87
C GLY A 234 -0.19 -4.28 7.50
N GLY A 235 -0.95 -5.03 6.71
CA GLY A 235 -1.51 -6.33 7.07
C GLY A 235 -0.73 -7.50 6.49
N MET A 236 -1.36 -8.67 6.53
CA MET A 236 -0.94 -9.83 5.77
C MET A 236 -1.49 -9.74 4.35
N THR A 237 -0.75 -10.27 3.39
CA THR A 237 -1.20 -10.39 1.99
C THR A 237 -0.77 -11.72 1.39
N LEU A 238 -1.64 -12.33 0.58
CA LEU A 238 -1.29 -13.44 -0.31
C LEU A 238 -1.01 -12.90 -1.73
N VAL A 239 0.24 -13.01 -2.17
CA VAL A 239 0.70 -12.53 -3.48
C VAL A 239 0.93 -13.71 -4.42
N PRO A 240 0.32 -13.76 -5.61
CA PRO A 240 0.59 -14.82 -6.58
C PRO A 240 2.08 -14.85 -6.96
N VAL A 241 2.65 -16.04 -6.97
CA VAL A 241 3.97 -16.30 -7.54
C VAL A 241 3.74 -16.76 -8.97
N LEU A 242 4.22 -15.99 -9.95
CA LEU A 242 4.27 -16.47 -11.33
C LEU A 242 5.18 -17.69 -11.34
N ALA A 243 4.63 -18.84 -11.74
CA ALA A 243 5.42 -20.04 -11.98
C ALA A 243 6.53 -19.65 -12.98
N GLN A 244 7.77 -19.57 -12.49
CA GLN A 244 8.90 -19.54 -13.41
C GLN A 244 8.84 -20.89 -14.12
N ALA A 245 8.48 -20.87 -15.40
CA ALA A 245 8.52 -22.04 -16.26
C ALA A 245 9.84 -22.73 -15.98
N SER A 246 9.77 -23.96 -15.47
CA SER A 246 10.92 -24.78 -15.11
C SER A 246 11.80 -24.98 -16.35
N ALA A 247 12.68 -24.02 -16.61
CA ALA A 247 13.76 -24.15 -17.54
C ALA A 247 14.84 -24.97 -16.82
N THR A 248 14.74 -26.28 -16.94
CA THR A 248 15.87 -27.17 -17.24
C THR A 248 15.28 -28.53 -17.61
N THR A 249 15.08 -28.67 -18.92
CA THR A 249 15.34 -29.88 -19.71
C THR A 249 16.00 -31.00 -18.91
N ARG A 250 15.20 -31.99 -18.50
CA ARG A 250 15.69 -33.38 -18.45
C ARG A 250 15.67 -33.86 -19.90
N ASP A 251 16.83 -33.82 -20.55
CA ASP A 251 17.05 -34.64 -21.74
C ASP A 251 17.53 -36.03 -21.29
N PRO A 252 17.21 -37.10 -22.04
CA PRO A 252 17.31 -38.49 -21.64
C PRO A 252 18.75 -39.05 -21.61
#